data_AF-A0A845RBV7-F1
#
_entry.id   AF-A0A845RBV7-F1
#
_cell.length_a   1.000
_cell.length_b   1.000
_cell.length_c   1.000
_cell.angle_alpha   90.00
_cell.angle_beta   90.00
_cell.angle_gamma   90.00
#
_symmetry.space_group_name_H-M   'P 1'
#
loop_
_entity.id
_entity.type
_entity.pdbx_description
1 polymer ?
#
loop_
_entity_poly.entity_id
_entity_poly.type
_entity_poly.pdbx_seq_one_letter_code
_entity_poly.pdbx_strand_id
1 'polypeptide(L)'
;MSKEKELNLKTVQEDAAEAERVAEEAKREQDAGSYTHTFKMPFQWKGRTFESLTFDWTVLKGKDHLEIEQELLAKGRTLVSPAFTGDFLAGMAARACTERDEKGKRVIDGQAVEEMDMADFQAITRKARGFLLRAG
;
A
#
# COMPACT_ATOMS: atom_id res chain seq x y z
N MET A 1 -45.19 -16.92 -10.57
CA MET A 1 -44.74 -15.92 -11.56
C MET A 1 -44.36 -14.57 -10.95
N SER A 2 -44.99 -14.09 -9.85
CA SER A 2 -44.65 -12.75 -9.30
C SER A 2 -43.46 -12.71 -8.32
N LYS A 3 -43.20 -13.79 -7.57
CA LYS A 3 -42.15 -13.81 -6.53
C LYS A 3 -40.72 -13.97 -7.05
N GLU A 4 -40.57 -14.56 -8.24
CA GLU A 4 -39.28 -14.88 -8.87
C GLU A 4 -38.67 -13.66 -9.61
N LYS A 5 -39.53 -12.76 -10.13
CA LYS A 5 -39.11 -11.52 -10.78
C LYS A 5 -38.62 -10.45 -9.78
N GLU A 6 -39.20 -10.40 -8.59
CA GLU A 6 -38.78 -9.46 -7.54
C GLU A 6 -37.43 -9.85 -6.91
N LEU A 7 -37.16 -11.15 -6.78
CA LEU A 7 -35.90 -11.62 -6.20
C LEU A 7 -34.72 -11.29 -7.13
N ASN A 8 -34.89 -11.53 -8.44
CA ASN A 8 -33.85 -11.27 -9.45
C ASN A 8 -33.56 -9.77 -9.64
N LEU A 9 -34.56 -8.91 -9.48
CA LEU A 9 -34.36 -7.46 -9.57
C LEU A 9 -33.64 -6.89 -8.35
N LYS A 10 -33.86 -7.46 -7.16
CA LYS A 10 -33.15 -7.04 -5.93
C LYS A 10 -31.68 -7.44 -5.95
N THR A 11 -31.34 -8.66 -6.37
CA THR A 11 -29.93 -9.11 -6.46
C THR A 11 -29.15 -8.31 -7.49
N VAL A 12 -29.74 -8.03 -8.65
CA VAL A 12 -29.08 -7.21 -9.70
C VAL A 12 -28.88 -5.75 -9.25
N GLN A 13 -29.76 -5.23 -8.39
CA GLN A 13 -29.61 -3.88 -7.82
C GLN A 13 -28.55 -3.83 -6.71
N GLU A 14 -28.42 -4.88 -5.90
CA GLU A 14 -27.38 -5.02 -4.88
C GLU A 14 -25.99 -5.17 -5.53
N ASP A 15 -25.86 -6.02 -6.56
CA ASP A 15 -24.61 -6.21 -7.30
C ASP A 15 -24.18 -4.93 -8.05
N ALA A 16 -25.14 -4.17 -8.61
CA ALA A 16 -24.86 -2.89 -9.27
C ALA A 16 -24.43 -1.81 -8.26
N ALA A 17 -25.06 -1.76 -7.09
CA ALA A 17 -24.70 -0.83 -6.02
C ALA A 17 -23.32 -1.15 -5.41
N GLU A 18 -22.96 -2.44 -5.30
CA GLU A 18 -21.64 -2.85 -4.83
C GLU A 18 -20.55 -2.56 -5.87
N ALA A 19 -20.81 -2.82 -7.15
CA ALA A 19 -19.90 -2.46 -8.25
C ALA A 19 -19.69 -0.94 -8.37
N GLU A 20 -20.72 -0.13 -8.13
CA GLU A 20 -20.63 1.33 -8.15
C GLU A 20 -19.86 1.88 -6.93
N ARG A 21 -20.05 1.29 -5.74
CA ARG A 21 -19.26 1.64 -4.54
C ARG A 21 -17.78 1.27 -4.70
N VAL A 22 -17.48 0.09 -5.22
CA VAL A 22 -16.09 -0.33 -5.55
C VAL A 22 -15.48 0.56 -6.64
N ALA A 23 -16.28 0.99 -7.63
CA ALA A 23 -15.82 1.92 -8.66
C ALA A 23 -15.58 3.35 -8.16
N GLU A 24 -16.36 3.84 -7.19
CA GLU A 24 -16.10 5.12 -6.51
C GLU A 24 -14.89 5.05 -5.57
N GLU A 25 -14.72 3.95 -4.85
CA GLU A 25 -13.58 3.72 -3.96
C GLU A 25 -12.26 3.61 -4.76
N ALA A 26 -12.30 2.87 -5.89
CA ALA A 26 -11.20 2.79 -6.85
C ALA A 26 -10.89 4.13 -7.56
N LYS A 27 -11.88 5.02 -7.72
CA LYS A 27 -11.66 6.38 -8.26
C LYS A 27 -11.09 7.35 -7.22
N ARG A 28 -11.39 7.16 -5.92
CA ARG A 28 -10.80 7.96 -4.82
C ARG A 28 -9.36 7.54 -4.51
N GLU A 29 -9.02 6.26 -4.67
CA GLU A 29 -7.61 5.79 -4.65
C GLU A 29 -6.77 6.33 -5.82
N GLN A 30 -7.41 6.73 -6.93
CA GLN A 30 -6.72 7.24 -8.11
C GLN A 30 -6.22 8.69 -7.98
N ASP A 31 -6.61 9.47 -6.95
CA ASP A 31 -6.25 10.90 -6.83
C ASP A 31 -5.24 11.25 -5.71
N ALA A 32 -4.18 10.43 -5.61
CA ALA A 32 -2.80 10.79 -5.18
C ALA A 32 -2.29 10.34 -3.81
N GLY A 33 -3.08 9.70 -2.94
CA GLY A 33 -2.69 9.43 -1.54
C GLY A 33 -2.54 7.97 -1.09
N SER A 34 -3.36 7.05 -1.60
CA SER A 34 -3.41 5.66 -1.12
C SER A 34 -3.19 4.65 -2.25
N TYR A 35 -2.74 3.44 -1.93
CA TYR A 35 -2.56 2.34 -2.87
C TYR A 35 -2.76 1.00 -2.18
N THR A 36 -3.72 0.20 -2.66
CA THR A 36 -3.86 -1.20 -2.26
C THR A 36 -3.15 -2.12 -3.25
N HIS A 37 -2.18 -2.88 -2.76
CA HIS A 37 -1.43 -3.89 -3.52
C HIS A 37 -1.98 -5.27 -3.21
N THR A 38 -2.47 -5.98 -4.23
CA THR A 38 -2.84 -7.39 -4.14
C THR A 38 -1.71 -8.24 -4.68
N PHE A 39 -1.20 -9.16 -3.85
CA PHE A 39 -0.11 -10.05 -4.24
C PHE A 39 -0.62 -11.15 -5.16
N LYS A 40 0.18 -11.50 -6.17
CA LYS A 40 -0.11 -12.68 -7.02
C LYS A 40 0.10 -13.99 -6.28
N MET A 41 1.14 -14.04 -5.46
CA MET A 41 1.41 -15.12 -4.53
C MET A 41 1.43 -14.51 -3.13
N PRO A 42 0.70 -15.07 -2.15
CA PRO A 42 0.63 -14.47 -0.82
C PRO A 42 2.03 -14.27 -0.23
N PHE A 43 2.32 -13.04 0.19
CA PHE A 43 3.61 -12.69 0.77
C PHE A 43 3.69 -13.19 2.21
N GLN A 44 4.77 -13.88 2.56
CA GLN A 44 4.98 -14.38 3.92
C GLN A 44 6.03 -13.55 4.64
N TRP A 45 5.67 -12.99 5.80
CA TRP A 45 6.60 -12.22 6.62
C TRP A 45 6.35 -12.44 8.10
N LYS A 46 7.41 -12.79 8.85
CA LYS A 46 7.39 -13.00 10.31
C LYS A 46 6.22 -13.87 10.80
N GLY A 47 5.92 -14.95 10.06
CA GLY A 47 4.87 -15.91 10.39
C GLY A 47 3.44 -15.46 10.03
N ARG A 48 3.30 -14.39 9.24
CA ARG A 48 2.02 -13.93 8.70
C ARG A 48 1.99 -14.04 7.19
N THR A 49 0.80 -14.27 6.66
CA THR A 49 0.54 -14.34 5.22
C THR A 49 -0.29 -13.13 4.81
N PHE A 50 0.13 -12.44 3.77
CA PHE A 50 -0.50 -11.24 3.24
C PHE A 50 -0.96 -11.50 1.80
N GLU A 51 -2.27 -11.47 1.58
CA GLU A 51 -2.85 -11.52 0.24
C GLU A 51 -2.93 -10.12 -0.38
N SER A 52 -3.05 -9.09 0.46
CA SER A 52 -2.98 -7.69 0.06
C SER A 52 -2.40 -6.82 1.17
N LEU A 53 -1.89 -5.65 0.79
CA LEU A 53 -1.46 -4.61 1.70
C LEU A 53 -1.91 -3.24 1.17
N THR A 54 -2.47 -2.42 2.04
CA THR A 54 -2.82 -1.02 1.71
C THR A 54 -1.76 -0.07 2.24
N PHE A 55 -1.44 0.95 1.45
CA PHE A 55 -0.42 1.95 1.71
C PHE A 55 -1.01 3.35 1.58
N ASP A 56 -1.05 4.10 2.66
CA ASP A 56 -1.44 5.51 2.68
C ASP A 56 -0.19 6.39 2.80
N TRP A 57 0.14 7.08 1.72
CA TRP A 57 1.30 7.98 1.64
C TRP A 57 1.02 9.32 2.34
N THR A 58 -0.25 9.71 2.50
CA THR A 58 -0.65 11.02 3.05
C THR A 58 -0.46 11.12 4.56
N VAL A 59 -0.39 9.98 5.26
CA VAL A 59 -0.13 9.96 6.70
C VAL A 59 1.32 10.24 7.05
N LEU A 60 2.24 10.06 6.10
CA LEU A 60 3.67 10.26 6.31
C LEU A 60 3.98 11.73 6.67
N LYS A 61 4.87 11.92 7.64
CA LYS A 61 5.33 13.23 8.10
C LYS A 61 6.83 13.39 7.83
N GLY A 62 7.32 14.63 7.94
CA GLY A 62 8.77 14.90 7.84
C GLY A 62 9.61 14.09 8.84
N LYS A 63 9.04 13.73 10.00
CA LYS A 63 9.68 12.81 10.95
C LYS A 63 9.97 11.45 10.33
N ASP A 64 9.01 10.87 9.61
CA ASP A 64 9.19 9.58 8.92
C ASP A 64 10.31 9.66 7.89
N HIS A 65 10.37 10.78 7.14
CA HIS A 65 11.44 11.03 6.19
C HIS A 65 12.81 10.99 6.87
N LEU A 66 13.00 11.80 7.92
CA LEU A 66 14.27 11.91 8.66
C LEU A 66 14.66 10.61 9.36
N GLU A 67 13.70 9.83 9.86
CA GLU A 67 13.99 8.52 10.45
C GLU A 67 14.47 7.52 9.41
N ILE A 68 13.90 7.52 8.19
CA ILE A 68 14.38 6.68 7.09
C ILE A 68 15.82 7.10 6.73
N GLU A 69 16.11 8.40 6.61
CA GLU A 69 17.47 8.86 6.34
C GLU A 69 18.47 8.39 7.41
N GLN A 70 18.10 8.49 8.69
CA GLN A 70 18.91 8.00 9.79
C GLN A 70 19.13 6.48 9.73
N GLU A 71 18.10 5.70 9.39
CA GLU A 71 18.22 4.25 9.18
C GLU A 71 19.20 3.91 8.05
N LEU A 72 19.17 4.66 6.94
CA LEU A 72 20.10 4.48 5.83
C LEU A 72 21.55 4.84 6.22
N LEU A 73 21.73 5.96 6.91
CA LEU A 73 23.03 6.39 7.42
C LEU A 73 23.61 5.39 8.42
N ALA A 74 22.78 4.86 9.33
CA ALA A 74 23.20 3.84 10.29
C ALA A 74 23.62 2.52 9.60
N LYS A 75 23.05 2.23 8.42
CA LYS A 75 23.46 1.11 7.55
C LYS A 75 24.68 1.45 6.68
N GLY A 76 25.27 2.63 6.81
CA GLY A 76 26.43 3.08 6.02
C GLY A 76 26.11 3.38 4.56
N ARG A 77 24.85 3.65 4.22
CA ARG A 77 24.41 3.92 2.85
C ARG A 77 24.27 5.41 2.59
N THR A 78 24.85 5.87 1.49
CA THR A 78 24.72 7.27 1.05
C THR A 78 23.38 7.47 0.35
N LEU A 79 22.57 8.39 0.87
CA LEU A 79 21.34 8.83 0.22
C LEU A 79 21.68 9.90 -0.84
N VAL A 80 21.45 9.59 -2.12
CA VAL A 80 21.63 10.55 -3.22
C VAL A 80 20.36 11.37 -3.42
N SER A 81 19.21 10.68 -3.49
CA SER A 81 17.90 11.30 -3.57
C SER A 81 16.84 10.33 -3.03
N PRO A 82 15.93 10.78 -2.14
CA PRO A 82 14.83 9.97 -1.61
C PRO A 82 14.01 9.25 -2.69
N ALA A 83 13.68 9.96 -3.78
CA ALA A 83 12.84 9.43 -4.87
C ALA A 83 13.55 8.35 -5.73
N PHE A 84 14.87 8.22 -5.63
CA PHE A 84 15.67 7.32 -6.46
C PHE A 84 16.48 6.30 -5.66
N THR A 85 16.28 6.25 -4.35
CA THR A 85 16.97 5.32 -3.45
C THR A 85 16.00 4.22 -3.02
N GLY A 86 16.26 2.98 -3.46
CA GLY A 86 15.35 1.85 -3.23
C GLY A 86 15.02 1.61 -1.75
N ASP A 87 16.05 1.60 -0.88
CA ASP A 87 15.86 1.43 0.56
C ASP A 87 15.02 2.54 1.18
N PHE A 88 15.16 3.77 0.68
CA PHE A 88 14.35 4.89 1.15
C PHE A 88 12.88 4.64 0.81
N LEU A 89 12.60 4.25 -0.44
CA LEU A 89 11.24 3.94 -0.91
C LEU A 89 10.65 2.73 -0.18
N ALA A 90 11.47 1.71 0.15
CA ALA A 90 11.06 0.56 0.93
C ALA A 90 10.71 0.95 2.38
N GLY A 91 11.57 1.73 3.02
CA GLY A 91 11.31 2.28 4.37
C GLY A 91 10.07 3.18 4.40
N MET A 92 9.83 3.95 3.34
CA MET A 92 8.65 4.78 3.16
C MET A 92 7.39 3.92 3.00
N ALA A 93 7.43 2.88 2.17
CA ALA A 93 6.33 1.92 1.99
C ALA A 93 5.96 1.21 3.28
N ALA A 94 6.95 0.73 4.04
CA ALA A 94 6.70 0.10 5.33
C ALA A 94 5.97 1.04 6.30
N ARG A 95 6.35 2.32 6.35
CA ARG A 95 5.72 3.34 7.19
C ARG A 95 4.32 3.74 6.73
N ALA A 96 4.11 3.77 5.40
CA ALA A 96 2.82 4.08 4.78
C ALA A 96 1.81 2.92 4.87
N CYS A 97 2.27 1.69 5.08
CA CYS A 97 1.38 0.55 5.22
C CYS A 97 0.35 0.81 6.33
N THR A 98 -0.92 0.52 6.09
CA THR A 98 -2.03 0.77 7.03
C THR A 98 -2.20 -0.37 8.04
N GLU A 99 -1.75 -1.58 7.70
CA GLU A 99 -1.91 -2.79 8.51
C GLU A 99 -1.11 -2.72 9.82
N ARG A 100 -1.76 -3.11 10.93
CA ARG A 100 -1.17 -3.09 12.27
C ARG A 100 -1.32 -4.45 12.96
N ASP A 101 -0.37 -4.79 13.82
CA ASP A 101 -0.50 -5.94 14.71
C ASP A 101 -1.40 -5.64 15.91
N GLU A 102 -1.68 -6.67 16.71
CA GLU A 102 -2.47 -6.59 17.95
C GLU A 102 -1.94 -5.55 18.96
N LYS A 103 -0.68 -5.14 18.83
CA LYS A 103 0.00 -4.16 19.69
C LYS A 103 0.08 -2.78 19.04
N GLY A 104 -0.59 -2.57 17.90
CA GLY A 104 -0.58 -1.32 17.15
C GLY A 104 0.74 -1.02 16.43
N LYS A 105 1.64 -2.00 16.30
CA LYS A 105 2.88 -1.86 15.55
C LYS A 105 2.68 -2.20 14.08
N ARG A 106 3.53 -1.66 13.21
CA ARG A 106 3.53 -2.00 11.78
C ARG A 106 3.79 -3.49 11.60
N VAL A 107 3.03 -4.13 10.71
CA VAL A 107 3.18 -5.56 10.41
C VAL A 107 4.35 -5.86 9.49
N ILE A 108 4.78 -4.87 8.71
CA ILE A 108 5.95 -4.92 7.82
C ILE A 108 6.95 -3.80 8.15
N ASP A 109 8.21 -4.04 7.83
CA ASP A 109 9.31 -3.08 7.90
C ASP A 109 9.95 -2.91 6.51
N GLY A 110 10.97 -2.06 6.39
CA GLY A 110 11.62 -1.81 5.10
C GLY A 110 12.22 -3.09 4.50
N GLN A 111 12.75 -3.99 5.34
CA GLN A 111 13.30 -5.26 4.90
C GLN A 111 12.20 -6.17 4.33
N ALA A 112 11.02 -6.19 4.95
CA ALA A 112 9.88 -6.94 4.40
C ALA A 112 9.59 -6.54 2.95
N VAL A 113 9.64 -5.24 2.64
CA VAL A 113 9.42 -4.74 1.28
C VAL A 113 10.56 -5.14 0.35
N GLU A 114 11.81 -5.12 0.83
CA GLU A 114 13.00 -5.57 0.08
C GLU A 114 12.98 -7.08 -0.24
N GLU A 115 12.33 -7.89 0.59
CA GLU A 115 12.22 -9.36 0.46
C GLU A 115 11.00 -9.80 -0.38
N MET A 116 10.14 -8.86 -0.80
CA MET A 116 9.05 -9.17 -1.72
C MET A 116 9.59 -9.54 -3.09
N ASP A 117 8.80 -10.30 -3.86
CA ASP A 117 9.12 -10.58 -5.25
C ASP A 117 9.36 -9.29 -6.03
N MET A 118 10.29 -9.33 -6.99
CA MET A 118 10.72 -8.15 -7.74
C MET A 118 9.55 -7.36 -8.34
N ALA A 119 8.50 -8.04 -8.80
CA ALA A 119 7.33 -7.39 -9.37
C ALA A 119 6.57 -6.54 -8.34
N ASP A 120 6.41 -7.06 -7.12
CA ASP A 120 5.65 -6.42 -6.05
C ASP A 120 6.47 -5.29 -5.43
N PHE A 121 7.76 -5.52 -5.21
CA PHE A 121 8.71 -4.47 -4.81
C PHE A 121 8.67 -3.28 -5.77
N GLN A 122 8.76 -3.52 -7.09
CA GLN A 122 8.74 -2.46 -8.09
C GLN A 122 7.38 -1.75 -8.15
N ALA A 123 6.27 -2.48 -7.99
CA ALA A 123 4.93 -1.88 -7.99
C ALA A 123 4.74 -0.91 -6.81
N ILE A 124 5.09 -1.35 -5.61
CA ILE A 124 4.94 -0.58 -4.36
C ILE A 124 5.89 0.63 -4.36
N THR A 125 7.18 0.42 -4.65
CA THR A 125 8.16 1.51 -4.63
C THR A 125 7.92 2.54 -5.72
N ARG A 126 7.37 2.15 -6.88
CA ARG A 126 6.95 3.10 -7.92
C ARG A 126 5.84 4.04 -7.45
N LYS A 127 4.91 3.56 -6.62
CA LYS A 127 3.84 4.38 -6.02
C LYS A 127 4.40 5.35 -4.99
N ALA A 128 5.29 4.88 -4.11
CA ALA A 128 6.02 5.73 -3.16
C ALA A 128 6.81 6.85 -3.88
N ARG A 129 7.57 6.48 -4.92
CA ARG A 129 8.33 7.45 -5.73
C ARG A 129 7.40 8.46 -6.40
N GLY A 130 6.30 7.99 -6.99
CA GLY A 130 5.32 8.85 -7.63
C GLY A 130 4.73 9.88 -6.66
N PHE A 131 4.52 9.52 -5.40
CA PHE A 131 4.10 10.46 -4.36
C PHE A 131 5.17 11.51 -4.08
N LEU A 132 6.42 11.12 -3.85
CA LEU A 132 7.52 12.07 -3.59
C LEU A 132 7.71 13.09 -4.72
N LEU A 133 7.65 12.63 -5.98
CA LEU A 133 7.81 13.50 -7.14
C LEU A 133 6.66 14.49 -7.36
N ARG A 134 5.50 14.27 -6.74
CA ARG A 134 4.36 15.22 -6.76
C ARG A 134 4.37 16.17 -5.56
N ALA A 135 5.01 15.76 -4.46
CA ALA A 135 5.02 16.52 -3.21
C ALA A 135 6.14 17.57 -3.14
N GLY A 136 7.19 17.42 -3.97
CA GLY A 136 8.27 18.41 -4.14
C GLY A 136 8.04 19.31 -5.35
#